data_AF-A0A537XIS8-F1
#
_entry.id   AF-A0A537XIS8-F1
#
_cell.length_a   1.000
_cell.length_b   1.000
_cell.length_c   1.000
_cell.angle_alpha   90.00
_cell.angle_beta   90.00
_cell.angle_gamma   90.00
#
_symmetry.space_group_name_H-M   'P 1'
#
loop_
_entity.id
_entity.type
_entity.pdbx_description
1 polymer ?
#
loop_
_entity_poly.entity_id
_entity_poly.type
_entity_poly.pdbx_seq_one_letter_code
_entity_poly.pdbx_strand_id
1 'polypeptide(L)'
;MADIGEMLREARMRAGIDISEVEAATKIRAKYLRALENEEWGLLPGNAYVKGFLRTYAEALGLDPKLVVEEYKLHHERLSEMEMQPIVATPSAGERAARAGMAVPRGWLIAGVAIALVVVLGILGLTSRNNSSSSKSHPTATGPTGPTGTPVVRHPAARFQIIATNPVYVCLISAQGHKLIGGRTLASGERTRVYRSRRFYVLLGNGSARVKINGRASDLPPSANPISFAVGPKGRRPLAANRTPNCG
;
A
#
# COMPACT_ATOMS: atom_id res chain seq x y z
N MET A 1 40.02 3.27 1.14
CA MET A 1 38.87 3.72 0.33
C MET A 1 37.81 4.06 1.34
N ALA A 2 37.39 5.32 1.44
CA ALA A 2 36.54 5.75 2.54
C ALA A 2 35.12 5.22 2.30
N ASP A 3 34.61 4.46 3.25
CA ASP A 3 33.24 3.97 3.25
C ASP A 3 32.30 5.18 3.33
N ILE A 4 31.16 5.15 2.63
CA ILE A 4 30.15 6.22 2.69
C ILE A 4 29.70 6.41 4.15
N GLY A 5 29.51 5.31 4.87
CA GLY A 5 29.13 5.31 6.27
C GLY A 5 30.18 5.96 7.16
N GLU A 6 31.47 5.63 6.96
CA GLU A 6 32.59 6.23 7.70
C GLU A 6 32.66 7.74 7.44
N MET A 7 32.57 8.18 6.18
CA MET A 7 32.56 9.59 5.80
C MET A 7 31.42 10.36 6.48
N LEU A 8 30.20 9.81 6.50
CA LEU A 8 29.05 10.43 7.18
C LEU A 8 29.29 10.54 8.68
N ARG A 9 29.79 9.47 9.30
CA ARG A 9 30.08 9.42 10.73
C ARG A 9 31.15 10.43 11.12
N GLU A 10 32.24 10.51 10.36
CA GLU A 10 33.29 11.49 10.58
C GLU A 10 32.79 12.91 10.43
N ALA A 11 31.99 13.20 9.39
CA ALA A 11 31.42 14.52 9.20
C ALA A 11 30.53 14.93 10.37
N ARG A 12 29.70 14.00 10.88
CA ARG A 12 28.90 14.24 12.09
C ARG A 12 29.77 14.52 13.31
N MET A 13 30.77 13.68 13.56
CA MET A 13 31.68 13.85 14.71
C MET A 13 32.46 15.16 14.63
N ARG A 14 32.92 15.54 13.43
CA ARG A 14 33.63 16.80 13.18
C ARG A 14 32.75 18.03 13.38
N ALA A 15 31.47 17.92 13.03
CA ALA A 15 30.47 18.96 13.31
C ALA A 15 30.06 19.01 14.79
N GLY A 16 30.45 18.02 15.61
CA GLY A 16 30.09 17.94 17.02
C GLY A 16 28.60 17.68 17.26
N ILE A 17 27.88 17.13 16.28
CA ILE A 17 26.43 16.95 16.33
C ILE A 17 26.10 15.55 16.85
N ASP A 18 25.23 15.44 17.85
CA ASP A 18 24.73 14.14 18.28
C ASP A 18 23.75 13.53 17.27
N ILE A 19 23.71 12.21 17.18
CA ILE A 19 22.79 11.50 16.29
C ILE A 19 21.31 11.84 16.57
N SER A 20 20.96 12.15 17.83
CA SER A 20 19.61 12.54 18.22
C SER A 20 19.24 13.96 17.75
N GLU A 21 20.21 14.86 17.66
CA GLU A 21 20.01 16.20 17.10
C GLU A 21 19.77 16.13 15.59
N VAL A 22 20.51 15.28 14.88
CA VAL A 22 20.27 15.01 13.46
C VAL A 22 18.88 14.39 13.27
N GLU A 23 18.47 13.45 14.11
CA GLU A 23 17.11 12.87 14.07
C GLU A 23 16.04 13.96 14.26
N ALA A 24 16.24 14.88 15.21
CA ALA A 24 15.33 15.98 15.44
C ALA A 24 15.25 16.95 14.25
N ALA A 25 16.37 17.25 13.60
CA ALA A 25 16.45 18.16 12.45
C ALA A 25 15.88 17.53 11.17
N THR A 26 16.26 16.30 10.86
CA THR A 26 15.94 15.62 9.58
C THR A 26 14.64 14.83 9.62
N LYS A 27 14.14 14.51 10.83
CA LYS A 27 13.03 13.57 11.06
C LYS A 27 13.31 12.14 10.59
N ILE A 28 14.57 11.81 10.32
CA ILE A 28 15.02 10.45 10.04
C ILE A 28 15.34 9.79 11.38
N ARG A 29 14.73 8.64 11.66
CA ARG A 29 14.92 7.96 12.95
C ARG A 29 16.40 7.65 13.18
N ALA A 30 16.91 7.82 14.40
CA ALA A 30 18.34 7.61 14.71
C ALA A 30 18.83 6.19 14.38
N LYS A 31 17.95 5.18 14.44
CA LYS A 31 18.28 3.82 14.01
C LYS A 31 18.67 3.73 12.53
N TYR A 32 18.06 4.54 11.67
CA TYR A 32 18.36 4.57 10.24
C TYR A 32 19.59 5.41 9.95
N LEU A 33 19.80 6.51 10.68
CA LEU A 33 21.05 7.29 10.59
C LEU A 33 22.26 6.44 10.97
N ARG A 34 22.17 5.67 12.06
CA ARG A 34 23.19 4.68 12.43
C ARG A 34 23.39 3.59 11.38
N ALA A 35 22.29 3.10 10.79
CA ALA A 35 22.39 2.12 9.71
C ALA A 35 23.11 2.71 8.47
N LEU A 36 22.96 4.01 8.17
CA LEU A 36 23.75 4.66 7.12
C LEU A 36 25.22 4.78 7.50
N GLU A 37 25.53 5.17 8.74
CA GLU A 37 26.91 5.26 9.24
C GLU A 37 27.64 3.90 9.26
N ASN A 38 26.90 2.80 9.43
CA ASN A 38 27.42 1.44 9.47
C ASN A 38 27.21 0.68 8.14
N GLU A 39 26.68 1.33 7.11
CA GLU A 39 26.34 0.72 5.82
C GLU A 39 25.42 -0.52 5.90
N GLU A 40 24.56 -0.56 6.92
CA GLU A 40 23.58 -1.62 7.13
C GLU A 40 22.34 -1.38 6.26
N TRP A 41 22.51 -1.41 4.94
CA TRP A 41 21.48 -1.07 3.96
C TRP A 41 20.19 -1.91 4.12
N GLY A 42 20.31 -3.15 4.60
CA GLY A 42 19.20 -4.07 4.85
C GLY A 42 18.28 -3.67 6.02
N LEU A 43 18.72 -2.79 6.92
CA LEU A 43 17.89 -2.27 8.01
C LEU A 43 17.03 -1.07 7.62
N LEU A 44 17.29 -0.50 6.44
CA LEU A 44 16.54 0.64 5.92
C LEU A 44 15.17 0.16 5.39
N PRO A 45 14.12 1.01 5.42
CA PRO A 45 12.75 0.63 5.05
C PRO A 45 12.52 0.37 3.54
N GLY A 46 13.57 -0.04 2.83
CA GLY A 46 13.60 -0.33 1.39
C GLY A 46 14.65 0.51 0.64
N ASN A 47 15.22 -0.05 -0.42
CA ASN A 47 16.31 0.57 -1.20
C ASN A 47 15.94 1.96 -1.77
N ALA A 48 14.65 2.18 -2.05
CA ALA A 48 14.15 3.45 -2.55
C ALA A 48 14.35 4.63 -1.58
N TYR A 49 14.42 4.38 -0.27
CA TYR A 49 14.58 5.42 0.74
C TYR A 49 16.03 5.82 1.01
N VAL A 50 16.99 4.95 0.64
CA VAL A 50 18.42 5.14 0.95
C VAL A 50 18.94 6.45 0.38
N LYS A 51 18.70 6.70 -0.91
CA LYS A 51 19.10 7.95 -1.59
C LYS A 51 18.49 9.20 -0.96
N GLY A 52 17.24 9.10 -0.50
CA GLY A 52 16.56 10.18 0.18
C GLY A 52 17.22 10.50 1.52
N PHE A 53 17.51 9.47 2.32
CA PHE A 53 18.16 9.65 3.61
C PHE A 53 19.61 10.10 3.48
N LEU A 54 20.38 9.55 2.52
CA LEU A 54 21.74 10.00 2.24
C LEU A 54 21.78 11.49 1.86
N ARG A 55 20.87 11.94 1.00
CA ARG A 55 20.74 13.36 0.63
C ARG A 55 20.47 14.23 1.85
N THR A 56 19.39 13.94 2.58
CA THR A 56 18.98 14.75 3.73
C THR A 56 20.02 14.74 4.84
N TYR A 57 20.71 13.62 5.05
CA TYR A 57 21.75 13.53 6.06
C TYR A 57 23.02 14.28 5.65
N ALA A 58 23.46 14.13 4.39
CA ALA A 58 24.59 14.90 3.86
C ALA A 58 24.33 16.43 3.95
N GLU A 59 23.12 16.88 3.60
CA GLU A 59 22.71 18.28 3.76
C GLU A 59 22.78 18.74 5.22
N ALA A 60 22.31 17.92 6.16
CA ALA A 60 22.37 18.24 7.60
C ALA A 60 23.80 18.31 8.15
N LEU A 61 24.74 17.59 7.53
CA LEU A 61 26.17 17.58 7.89
C LEU A 61 27.00 18.60 7.11
N GLY A 62 26.39 19.38 6.21
CA GLY A 62 27.11 20.34 5.36
C GLY A 62 27.99 19.68 4.29
N LEU A 63 27.74 18.43 3.95
CA LEU A 63 28.39 17.72 2.84
C LEU A 63 27.66 18.01 1.51
N ASP A 64 28.31 17.74 0.38
CA ASP A 64 27.63 17.79 -0.92
C ASP A 64 26.76 16.53 -1.10
N PRO A 65 25.43 16.66 -1.03
CA PRO A 65 24.54 15.50 -1.14
C PRO A 65 24.60 14.81 -2.50
N LYS A 66 24.99 15.52 -3.57
CA LYS A 66 25.10 14.91 -4.90
C LYS A 66 26.25 13.91 -4.91
N LEU A 67 27.41 14.28 -4.38
CA LEU A 67 28.57 13.40 -4.32
C LEU A 67 28.28 12.14 -3.50
N VAL A 68 27.69 12.28 -2.31
CA VAL A 68 27.35 11.14 -1.45
C VAL A 68 26.37 10.18 -2.15
N VAL A 69 25.37 10.71 -2.84
CA VAL A 69 24.37 9.89 -3.55
C VAL A 69 24.98 9.22 -4.78
N GLU A 70 25.81 9.92 -5.56
CA GLU A 70 26.46 9.31 -6.73
C GLU A 70 27.43 8.19 -6.32
N GLU A 71 28.19 8.37 -5.25
CA GLU A 71 29.05 7.31 -4.70
C GLU A 71 28.21 6.06 -4.35
N TYR A 72 27.08 6.27 -3.67
CA TYR A 72 26.16 5.17 -3.35
C TYR A 72 25.67 4.45 -4.61
N LYS A 73 25.28 5.18 -5.66
CA LYS A 73 24.81 4.56 -6.90
C LYS A 73 25.90 3.74 -7.59
N LEU A 74 27.12 4.27 -7.65
CA LEU A 74 28.25 3.61 -8.30
C LEU A 74 28.55 2.25 -7.66
N HIS A 75 28.47 2.18 -6.33
CA HIS A 75 28.83 0.99 -5.57
C HIS A 75 27.66 0.02 -5.34
N HIS A 76 26.44 0.52 -5.14
CA HIS A 76 25.31 -0.30 -4.68
C HIS A 76 24.21 -0.51 -5.73
N GLU A 77 24.01 0.43 -6.67
CA GLU A 77 23.00 0.25 -7.73
C GLU A 77 23.54 -0.60 -8.89
N ARG A 78 24.81 -0.38 -9.28
CA ARG A 78 25.42 -1.15 -10.38
C ARG A 78 25.49 -2.66 -10.08
N LEU A 79 25.71 -3.03 -8.82
CA LEU A 79 25.67 -4.43 -8.38
C LEU A 79 24.25 -5.01 -8.47
N SER A 80 23.23 -4.23 -8.06
CA SER A 80 21.83 -4.68 -8.14
C SER A 80 21.28 -4.79 -9.58
N GLU A 81 21.78 -4.00 -10.53
CA GLU A 81 21.45 -4.14 -11.97
C GLU A 81 22.24 -5.28 -12.64
N MET A 82 23.48 -5.55 -12.20
CA MET A 82 24.26 -6.70 -12.68
C MET A 82 23.72 -8.04 -12.17
N GLU A 83 23.08 -8.08 -11.00
CA GLU A 83 22.36 -9.27 -10.50
C GLU A 83 21.03 -9.55 -11.24
N MET A 84 20.52 -8.59 -12.03
CA MET A 84 19.23 -8.69 -12.72
C MET A 84 19.34 -8.78 -14.26
N GLN A 85 20.52 -9.07 -14.81
CA GLN A 85 20.63 -9.46 -16.20
C GLN A 85 20.41 -10.97 -16.32
N PRO A 86 19.31 -11.46 -16.92
CA PRO A 86 19.30 -12.84 -17.39
C PRO A 86 20.42 -12.93 -18.41
N ILE A 87 21.34 -13.88 -18.24
CA ILE A 87 22.36 -14.22 -19.23
C ILE A 87 21.59 -14.56 -20.51
N VAL A 88 21.50 -13.60 -21.44
CA VAL A 88 20.96 -13.85 -22.78
C VAL A 88 22.02 -14.66 -23.49
N ALA A 89 21.93 -15.98 -23.36
CA ALA A 89 22.65 -16.89 -24.21
C ALA A 89 22.21 -16.61 -25.66
N THR A 90 23.15 -16.13 -26.47
CA THR A 90 23.00 -16.09 -27.91
C THR A 90 22.72 -17.50 -28.41
N PRO A 91 21.65 -17.76 -29.18
CA PRO A 91 21.48 -19.06 -29.77
C PRO A 91 22.44 -19.15 -30.96
N SER A 92 23.58 -19.82 -30.77
CA SER A 92 24.31 -20.37 -31.90
C SER A 92 23.41 -21.43 -32.54
N ALA A 93 23.25 -21.29 -33.86
CA ALA A 93 22.64 -22.31 -34.69
C ALA A 93 23.42 -23.61 -34.52
N GLY A 94 22.77 -24.65 -34.03
CA GLY A 94 23.41 -25.95 -33.88
C GLY A 94 22.49 -26.96 -33.22
N GLU A 95 21.99 -27.87 -34.05
CA GLU A 95 21.57 -29.24 -33.68
C GLU A 95 20.19 -29.42 -33.04
N ARG A 96 19.27 -29.80 -33.94
CA ARG A 96 18.09 -30.59 -33.63
C ARG A 96 18.50 -31.96 -33.10
N ALA A 97 17.63 -32.45 -32.20
CA ALA A 97 17.33 -33.84 -31.89
C ALA A 97 18.32 -34.59 -30.99
N ALA A 98 17.93 -34.80 -29.73
CA ALA A 98 17.29 -36.05 -29.31
C ALA A 98 17.26 -36.17 -27.78
N ARG A 99 16.04 -36.19 -27.22
CA ARG A 99 15.53 -37.20 -26.27
C ARG A 99 14.29 -36.62 -25.58
N ALA A 100 13.15 -36.96 -26.16
CA ALA A 100 11.85 -36.84 -25.49
C ALA A 100 11.80 -37.86 -24.34
N GLY A 101 12.22 -37.44 -23.15
CA GLY A 101 11.80 -38.07 -21.91
C GLY A 101 10.47 -37.43 -21.50
N MET A 102 9.39 -38.23 -21.54
CA MET A 102 8.06 -37.84 -21.07
C MET A 102 8.10 -37.61 -19.55
N ALA A 103 8.54 -36.43 -19.12
CA ALA A 103 8.36 -35.95 -17.76
C ALA A 103 6.96 -35.36 -17.67
N VAL A 104 6.04 -36.09 -17.03
CA VAL A 104 4.68 -35.62 -16.77
C VAL A 104 4.80 -34.34 -15.92
N PRO A 105 4.40 -33.16 -16.46
CA PRO A 105 4.57 -31.92 -15.73
C PRO A 105 3.67 -31.93 -14.49
N ARG A 106 4.21 -31.43 -13.37
CA ARG A 106 3.56 -31.26 -12.06
C ARG A 106 2.18 -30.56 -12.11
N GLY A 107 1.77 -30.01 -13.26
CA GLY A 107 0.42 -29.50 -13.51
C GLY A 107 -0.69 -30.55 -13.57
N TRP A 108 -0.40 -31.80 -13.94
CA TRP A 108 -1.42 -32.87 -14.01
C TRP A 108 -1.80 -33.42 -12.62
N LEU A 109 -0.88 -33.32 -11.64
CA LEU A 109 -1.17 -33.63 -10.24
C LEU A 109 -2.11 -32.59 -9.60
N ILE A 110 -2.01 -31.32 -10.02
CA ILE A 110 -2.87 -30.23 -9.53
C ILE A 110 -4.25 -30.29 -10.18
N ALA A 111 -4.33 -30.65 -11.46
CA ALA A 111 -5.59 -30.87 -12.16
C ALA A 111 -6.39 -32.05 -11.57
N GLY A 112 -5.74 -33.15 -11.20
CA GLY A 112 -6.40 -34.29 -10.53
C GLY A 112 -6.97 -33.94 -9.15
N VAL A 113 -6.24 -33.17 -8.35
CA VAL A 113 -6.68 -32.71 -7.01
C VAL A 113 -7.84 -31.70 -7.12
N ALA A 114 -7.80 -30.80 -8.12
CA ALA A 114 -8.89 -29.86 -8.36
C ALA A 114 -10.18 -30.57 -8.81
N ILE A 115 -10.08 -31.59 -9.66
CA ILE A 115 -11.23 -32.38 -10.11
C ILE A 115 -11.81 -33.19 -8.94
N ALA A 116 -10.97 -33.80 -8.09
CA ALA A 116 -11.41 -34.49 -6.89
C ALA A 116 -12.11 -33.54 -5.89
N LEU A 117 -11.60 -32.32 -5.70
CA LEU A 117 -12.23 -31.29 -4.86
C LEU A 117 -13.58 -30.81 -5.41
N VAL A 118 -13.72 -30.67 -6.73
CA VAL A 118 -14.98 -30.31 -7.38
C VAL A 118 -16.01 -31.43 -7.26
N VAL A 119 -15.59 -32.70 -7.33
CA VAL A 119 -16.48 -33.85 -7.12
C VAL A 119 -16.92 -33.94 -5.65
N VAL A 120 -16.02 -33.74 -4.69
CA VAL A 120 -16.34 -33.71 -3.25
C VAL A 120 -17.28 -32.54 -2.92
N LEU A 121 -17.03 -31.34 -3.46
CA LEU A 121 -17.92 -30.18 -3.29
C LEU A 121 -19.27 -30.36 -4.01
N GLY A 122 -19.31 -31.09 -5.12
CA GLY A 122 -20.54 -31.48 -5.81
C GLY A 122 -21.40 -32.44 -4.98
N ILE A 123 -20.78 -33.41 -4.30
CA ILE A 123 -21.46 -34.36 -3.42
C ILE A 123 -21.97 -33.65 -2.15
N LEU A 124 -21.19 -32.72 -1.56
CA LEU A 124 -21.64 -31.91 -0.41
C LEU A 124 -22.69 -30.84 -0.79
N GLY A 125 -22.69 -30.38 -2.04
CA GLY A 125 -23.67 -29.42 -2.56
C GLY A 125 -25.05 -30.05 -2.81
N LEU A 126 -25.11 -31.35 -3.08
CA LEU A 126 -26.36 -32.08 -3.31
C LEU A 126 -27.11 -32.46 -2.02
N THR A 127 -26.46 -32.35 -0.84
CA THR A 127 -27.09 -32.64 0.45
C THR A 127 -27.57 -31.40 1.20
N SER A 128 -27.24 -30.18 0.76
CA SER A 128 -27.71 -28.95 1.41
C SER A 128 -28.89 -28.33 0.67
N ARG A 129 -29.94 -29.13 0.53
CA ARG A 129 -31.29 -28.67 0.24
C ARG A 129 -31.92 -28.25 1.57
N ASN A 130 -31.82 -26.98 1.93
CA ASN A 130 -32.76 -26.42 2.91
C ASN A 130 -33.04 -24.94 2.66
N ASN A 131 -34.16 -24.74 1.98
CA ASN A 131 -35.25 -23.83 2.32
C ASN A 131 -34.92 -22.64 3.22
N SER A 132 -34.98 -21.45 2.62
CA SER A 132 -35.70 -20.33 3.23
C SER A 132 -36.35 -19.50 2.12
N SER A 133 -37.57 -19.93 1.84
CA SER A 133 -38.72 -19.16 1.35
C SER A 133 -38.58 -17.65 1.20
N SER A 134 -38.90 -17.20 -0.01
CA SER A 134 -39.95 -16.22 -0.29
C SER A 134 -40.00 -14.92 0.54
N SER A 135 -39.77 -13.79 -0.14
CA SER A 135 -40.77 -12.71 -0.09
C SER A 135 -40.59 -11.76 -1.27
N LYS A 136 -41.59 -11.80 -2.16
CA LYS A 136 -41.88 -10.76 -3.15
C LYS A 136 -42.37 -9.51 -2.43
N SER A 137 -42.03 -8.37 -3.01
CA SER A 137 -42.44 -7.02 -2.66
C SER A 137 -43.91 -6.72 -3.01
N HIS A 138 -44.67 -6.11 -2.07
CA HIS A 138 -45.46 -4.90 -2.31
C HIS A 138 -45.90 -4.22 -0.98
N PRO A 139 -46.17 -2.90 -0.97
CA PRO A 139 -46.35 -2.08 0.23
C PRO A 139 -47.83 -1.88 0.60
N THR A 140 -48.10 -1.46 1.85
CA THR A 140 -49.08 -0.41 2.20
C THR A 140 -48.99 -0.14 3.71
N ALA A 141 -48.94 1.14 4.05
CA ALA A 141 -48.88 1.68 5.40
C ALA A 141 -50.27 1.72 6.06
N THR A 142 -50.33 1.58 7.38
CA THR A 142 -51.30 2.25 8.27
C THR A 142 -50.68 2.26 9.68
N GLY A 143 -50.36 3.44 10.22
CA GLY A 143 -49.97 3.63 11.63
C GLY A 143 -51.21 3.78 12.53
N PRO A 144 -51.13 4.38 13.74
CA PRO A 144 -49.99 4.78 14.56
C PRO A 144 -50.10 4.27 16.03
N THR A 145 -49.13 4.57 16.92
CA THR A 145 -49.27 5.17 18.28
C THR A 145 -47.88 5.23 18.95
N GLY A 146 -47.54 6.38 19.57
CA GLY A 146 -46.19 6.84 19.96
C GLY A 146 -45.52 6.18 21.20
N PRO A 147 -44.53 6.80 21.87
CA PRO A 147 -44.30 8.25 22.01
C PRO A 147 -42.88 8.78 21.68
N THR A 148 -42.84 10.09 21.42
CA THR A 148 -41.80 11.06 21.79
C THR A 148 -40.34 10.58 21.81
N GLY A 149 -39.76 10.42 20.62
CA GLY A 149 -38.34 10.69 20.43
C GLY A 149 -38.19 12.10 19.90
N THR A 150 -37.47 12.96 20.61
CA THR A 150 -36.94 14.24 20.11
C THR A 150 -36.53 14.06 18.64
N PRO A 151 -36.83 14.99 17.70
CA PRO A 151 -36.32 14.86 16.34
C PRO A 151 -34.79 14.91 16.42
N VAL A 152 -34.16 13.74 16.45
CA VAL A 152 -32.72 13.61 16.28
C VAL A 152 -32.50 14.13 14.87
N VAL A 153 -32.01 15.36 14.79
CA VAL A 153 -31.64 16.02 13.54
C VAL A 153 -30.66 15.08 12.84
N ARG A 154 -31.18 14.26 11.92
CA ARG A 154 -30.43 13.19 11.27
C ARG A 154 -29.57 13.85 10.20
N HIS A 155 -28.41 14.34 10.63
CA HIS A 155 -27.47 14.97 9.71
C HIS A 155 -27.08 13.98 8.60
N PRO A 156 -26.96 14.44 7.34
CA PRO A 156 -26.69 13.55 6.22
C PRO A 156 -25.31 12.90 6.39
N ALA A 157 -25.29 11.56 6.47
CA ALA A 157 -24.07 10.76 6.51
C ALA A 157 -23.74 10.23 5.11
N ALA A 158 -22.47 10.33 4.71
CA ALA A 158 -21.97 9.71 3.50
C ALA A 158 -21.65 8.23 3.75
N ARG A 159 -21.93 7.38 2.76
CA ARG A 159 -21.46 5.98 2.71
C ARG A 159 -20.21 5.91 1.85
N PHE A 160 -19.13 5.36 2.38
CA PHE A 160 -17.84 5.30 1.69
C PHE A 160 -17.27 3.89 1.67
N GLN A 161 -16.77 3.48 0.52
CA GLN A 161 -16.08 2.21 0.31
C GLN A 161 -14.93 2.41 -0.68
N ILE A 162 -13.84 1.65 -0.49
CA ILE A 162 -12.66 1.67 -1.35
C ILE A 162 -12.52 0.28 -1.97
N ILE A 163 -12.17 0.25 -3.25
CA ILE A 163 -11.88 -0.95 -4.03
C ILE A 163 -10.49 -0.75 -4.62
N ALA A 164 -9.52 -1.56 -4.20
CA ALA A 164 -8.15 -1.48 -4.71
C ALA A 164 -8.08 -2.09 -6.12
N THR A 165 -7.47 -1.36 -7.06
CA THR A 165 -7.20 -1.88 -8.41
C THR A 165 -5.80 -2.47 -8.52
N ASN A 166 -4.85 -1.96 -7.71
CA ASN A 166 -3.54 -2.54 -7.42
C ASN A 166 -3.21 -2.30 -5.93
N PRO A 167 -2.11 -2.88 -5.40
CA PRO A 167 -1.70 -2.61 -4.02
C PRO A 167 -1.59 -1.12 -3.71
N VAL A 168 -2.33 -0.67 -2.69
CA VAL A 168 -2.42 0.75 -2.31
C VAL A 168 -2.48 0.90 -0.79
N TYR A 169 -1.59 1.71 -0.24
CA TYR A 169 -1.64 2.11 1.16
C TYR A 169 -2.83 3.03 1.40
N VAL A 170 -3.61 2.76 2.46
CA VAL A 170 -4.83 3.50 2.78
C VAL A 170 -4.83 3.93 4.24
N CYS A 171 -5.02 5.23 4.44
CA CYS A 171 -5.37 5.84 5.70
C CYS A 171 -6.77 6.47 5.58
N LEU A 172 -7.68 6.06 6.47
CA LEU A 172 -9.06 6.53 6.48
C LEU A 172 -9.44 6.99 7.88
N ILE A 173 -9.84 8.25 7.98
CA ILE A 173 -10.24 8.89 9.25
C ILE A 173 -11.68 9.41 9.13
N SER A 174 -12.47 9.23 10.19
CA SER A 174 -13.83 9.77 10.31
C SER A 174 -13.85 11.28 10.58
N ALA A 175 -15.03 11.90 10.61
CA ALA A 175 -15.18 13.31 10.95
C ALA A 175 -14.80 13.60 12.41
N GLN A 176 -14.91 12.59 13.27
CA GLN A 176 -14.57 12.64 14.70
C GLN A 176 -13.08 12.40 14.96
N GLY A 177 -12.25 12.19 13.93
CA GLY A 177 -10.83 11.88 14.09
C GLY A 177 -10.52 10.41 14.37
N HIS A 178 -11.52 9.54 14.46
CA HIS A 178 -11.29 8.10 14.66
C HIS A 178 -10.71 7.48 13.39
N LYS A 179 -9.61 6.75 13.53
CA LYS A 179 -8.98 5.97 12.45
C LYS A 179 -9.87 4.77 12.12
N LEU A 180 -10.53 4.83 10.97
CA LEU A 180 -11.35 3.73 10.45
C LEU A 180 -10.50 2.68 9.74
N ILE A 181 -9.41 3.13 9.11
CA ILE A 181 -8.32 2.30 8.61
C ILE A 181 -7.05 2.99 9.08
N GLY A 182 -6.33 2.38 10.01
CA GLY A 182 -5.15 2.94 10.67
C GLY A 182 -3.86 2.81 9.86
N GLY A 183 -3.92 2.90 8.53
CA GLY A 183 -2.73 2.80 7.68
C GLY A 183 -2.35 1.37 7.33
N ARG A 184 -2.99 0.81 6.31
CA ARG A 184 -2.62 -0.52 5.77
C ARG A 184 -2.70 -0.55 4.26
N THR A 185 -1.99 -1.48 3.65
CA THR A 185 -2.09 -1.76 2.22
C THR A 185 -3.30 -2.64 1.94
N LEU A 186 -4.11 -2.25 0.95
CA LEU A 186 -5.15 -3.10 0.36
C LEU A 186 -4.52 -3.91 -0.78
N ALA A 187 -4.80 -5.21 -0.85
CA ALA A 187 -4.36 -6.06 -1.97
C ALA A 187 -5.16 -5.75 -3.25
N SER A 188 -4.65 -6.15 -4.42
CA SER A 188 -5.38 -5.97 -5.68
C SER A 188 -6.74 -6.67 -5.63
N GLY A 189 -7.80 -5.96 -6.03
CA GLY A 189 -9.19 -6.45 -5.98
C GLY A 189 -9.85 -6.39 -4.60
N GLU A 190 -9.11 -6.09 -3.53
CA GLU A 190 -9.65 -6.03 -2.17
C GLU A 190 -10.67 -4.89 -2.03
N ARG A 191 -11.78 -5.18 -1.35
CA ARG A 191 -12.87 -4.23 -1.09
C ARG A 191 -13.02 -3.99 0.39
N THR A 192 -12.98 -2.74 0.81
CA THR A 192 -13.23 -2.42 2.21
C THR A 192 -14.72 -2.53 2.54
N ARG A 193 -15.05 -2.65 3.84
CA ARG A 193 -16.44 -2.51 4.29
C ARG A 193 -16.97 -1.11 3.99
N VAL A 194 -18.29 -0.97 3.99
CA VAL A 194 -18.94 0.34 3.82
C VAL A 194 -18.91 1.11 5.13
N TYR A 195 -18.17 2.21 5.17
CA TYR A 195 -18.11 3.12 6.31
C TYR A 195 -19.21 4.18 6.22
N ARG A 196 -19.67 4.67 7.38
CA ARG A 196 -20.64 5.77 7.49
C ARG A 196 -20.11 6.89 8.38
N SER A 197 -20.11 8.11 7.86
CA SER A 197 -19.67 9.31 8.59
C SER A 197 -20.19 10.56 7.88
N ARG A 198 -20.26 11.70 8.59
CA ARG A 198 -20.58 13.01 7.99
C ARG A 198 -19.50 13.45 7.00
N ARG A 199 -18.24 13.15 7.32
CA ARG A 199 -17.09 13.35 6.43
C ARG A 199 -16.07 12.24 6.65
N PHE A 200 -15.27 11.98 5.63
CA PHE A 200 -14.08 11.16 5.72
C PHE A 200 -12.88 11.96 5.23
N TYR A 201 -11.73 11.70 5.84
CA TYR A 201 -10.43 12.13 5.36
C TYR A 201 -9.69 10.90 4.90
N VAL A 202 -9.30 10.90 3.63
CA VAL A 202 -8.67 9.77 2.96
C VAL A 202 -7.29 10.19 2.52
N LEU A 203 -6.29 9.36 2.80
CA LEU A 203 -4.97 9.41 2.18
C LEU A 203 -4.72 8.05 1.54
N LEU A 204 -4.36 8.08 0.25
CA LEU A 204 -3.94 6.91 -0.50
C LEU A 204 -2.48 7.09 -0.90
N GLY A 205 -1.68 6.04 -0.80
CA GLY A 205 -0.26 6.09 -1.18
C GLY A 205 -0.04 6.25 -2.69
N ASN A 206 -1.02 5.88 -3.51
CA ASN A 206 -1.01 6.03 -4.97
C ASN A 206 -2.47 6.10 -5.51
N GLY A 207 -2.62 6.29 -6.82
CA GLY A 207 -3.91 6.39 -7.53
C GLY A 207 -4.59 5.06 -7.86
N SER A 208 -4.10 3.92 -7.34
CA SER A 208 -4.58 2.58 -7.72
C SER A 208 -5.82 2.13 -6.92
N ALA A 209 -6.82 3.00 -6.83
CA ALA A 209 -8.08 2.67 -6.18
C ALA A 209 -9.28 3.30 -6.87
N ARG A 210 -10.39 2.57 -6.83
CA ARG A 210 -11.74 3.05 -7.14
C ARG A 210 -12.47 3.32 -5.84
N VAL A 211 -13.14 4.46 -5.73
CA VAL A 211 -13.93 4.81 -4.55
C VAL A 211 -15.41 4.75 -4.85
N LYS A 212 -16.22 4.29 -3.89
CA LYS A 212 -17.67 4.34 -3.94
C LYS A 212 -18.19 5.31 -2.89
N ILE A 213 -18.88 6.37 -3.32
CA ILE A 213 -19.48 7.39 -2.47
C ILE A 213 -20.99 7.35 -2.69
N ASN A 214 -21.75 7.05 -1.64
CA ASN A 214 -23.21 6.92 -1.69
C ASN A 214 -23.68 5.95 -2.81
N GLY A 215 -22.93 4.87 -3.04
CA GLY A 215 -23.21 3.87 -4.07
C GLY A 215 -22.68 4.20 -5.47
N ARG A 216 -22.30 5.45 -5.75
CA ARG A 216 -21.70 5.84 -7.03
C ARG A 216 -20.20 5.57 -7.01
N ALA A 217 -19.72 4.80 -7.97
CA ALA A 217 -18.31 4.55 -8.15
C ALA A 217 -17.63 5.73 -8.88
N SER A 218 -16.41 6.04 -8.51
CA SER A 218 -15.57 7.04 -9.17
C SER A 218 -14.13 6.58 -9.15
N ASP A 219 -13.51 6.57 -10.32
CA ASP A 219 -12.09 6.28 -10.46
C ASP A 219 -11.25 7.46 -9.98
N LEU A 220 -10.09 7.14 -9.42
CA LEU A 220 -9.07 8.12 -9.09
C LEU A 220 -8.11 8.25 -10.26
N PRO A 221 -7.53 9.44 -10.48
CA PRO A 221 -6.51 9.61 -11.49
C PRO A 221 -5.32 8.70 -11.16
N PRO A 222 -4.74 8.02 -12.17
CA PRO A 222 -3.53 7.25 -11.97
C PRO A 222 -2.42 8.21 -11.50
N SER A 223 -1.80 7.89 -10.37
CA SER A 223 -0.73 8.68 -9.80
C SER A 223 0.21 7.79 -9.00
N ALA A 224 1.51 8.00 -9.13
CA ALA A 224 2.52 7.41 -8.26
C ALA A 224 2.66 8.16 -6.92
N ASN A 225 2.12 9.38 -6.83
CA ASN A 225 2.20 10.22 -5.64
C ASN A 225 0.99 9.98 -4.71
N PRO A 226 1.14 10.25 -3.41
CA PRO A 226 0.03 10.15 -2.47
C PRO A 226 -1.12 11.11 -2.83
N ILE A 227 -2.35 10.59 -2.80
CA ILE A 227 -3.56 11.37 -3.08
C ILE A 227 -4.36 11.51 -1.79
N SER A 228 -4.63 12.75 -1.39
CA SER A 228 -5.47 13.05 -0.24
C SER A 228 -6.74 13.81 -0.62
N PHE A 229 -7.87 13.37 -0.11
CA PHE A 229 -9.16 14.00 -0.36
C PHE A 229 -10.13 13.81 0.80
N ALA A 230 -11.05 14.75 0.93
CA ALA A 230 -12.18 14.64 1.82
C ALA A 230 -13.40 14.12 1.07
N VAL A 231 -14.16 13.24 1.70
CA VAL A 231 -15.43 12.74 1.19
C VAL A 231 -16.55 13.21 2.10
N GLY A 232 -17.63 13.72 1.51
CA GLY A 232 -18.85 14.09 2.22
C GLY A 232 -20.10 13.75 1.41
N PRO A 233 -21.30 14.15 1.87
CA PRO A 233 -22.56 13.82 1.21
C PRO A 233 -22.65 14.38 -0.22
N LYS A 234 -22.00 15.52 -0.47
CA LYS A 234 -21.96 16.22 -1.76
C LYS A 234 -20.89 15.68 -2.73
N GLY A 235 -20.07 14.70 -2.33
CA GLY A 235 -19.00 14.13 -3.17
C GLY A 235 -17.60 14.25 -2.56
N ARG A 236 -16.58 14.17 -3.42
CA ARG A 236 -15.15 14.26 -3.04
C ARG A 236 -14.59 15.66 -3.30
N ARG A 237 -13.65 16.10 -2.47
CA ARG A 237 -12.88 17.33 -2.68
C ARG A 237 -11.40 17.08 -2.34
N PRO A 238 -10.44 17.49 -3.18
CA PRO A 238 -9.03 17.37 -2.85
C PRO A 238 -8.69 18.12 -1.55
N LEU A 239 -7.73 17.58 -0.80
CA LEU A 239 -7.17 18.20 0.39
C LEU A 239 -5.81 18.82 0.05
N ALA A 240 -5.53 19.96 0.68
CA ALA A 240 -4.19 20.55 0.63
C ALA A 240 -3.22 19.73 1.49
N ALA A 241 -1.91 19.83 1.20
CA ALA A 241 -0.87 19.07 1.89
C ALA A 241 -0.92 19.21 3.42
N ASN A 242 -1.22 20.40 3.93
CA ASN A 242 -1.33 20.70 5.37
C ASN A 242 -2.59 20.12 6.05
N ARG A 243 -3.50 19.50 5.30
CA ARG A 243 -4.75 18.89 5.78
C ARG A 243 -4.82 17.40 5.46
N THR A 244 -3.68 16.79 5.19
CA THR A 244 -3.55 15.36 4.92
C THR A 244 -3.75 14.56 6.21
N PRO A 245 -4.61 13.53 6.21
CA PRO A 245 -4.77 12.66 7.37
C PRO A 245 -3.52 11.79 7.56
N ASN A 246 -3.00 11.74 8.77
CA ASN A 246 -1.92 10.82 9.14
C ASN A 246 -2.48 9.65 9.96
N CYS A 247 -2.11 8.43 9.61
CA CYS A 247 -2.49 7.22 10.34
C CYS A 247 -1.42 6.70 11.30
N GLY A 248 -0.27 7.34 11.39
CA GLY A 248 0.86 6.90 12.22
C GLY A 248 2.06 6.65 11.35
#